data_AF-A0A8H7GEN2-F1
#
_entry.id   AF-A0A8H7GEN2-F1
#
_cell.length_a   1.000
_cell.length_b   1.000
_cell.length_c   1.000
_cell.angle_alpha   90.00
_cell.angle_beta   90.00
_cell.angle_gamma   90.00
#
_symmetry.space_group_name_H-M   'P 1'
#
loop_
_entity.id
_entity.type
_entity.pdbx_description
1 polymer ?
#
loop_
_entity_poly.entity_id
_entity_poly.type
_entity_poly.pdbx_seq_one_letter_code
_entity_poly.pdbx_strand_id
1 'polypeptide(L)'
;MPLTFSLLHSRIPFLFSNAIALHIALTSPNGPPSQSEKDAAKYDRGEQIYANIQTWLPLYNTLLIATVTLAESAAILRAIAPDSALATLLPAWIPALHSKPTPLFLLGWAVATAGAALRVACYRAMGRMFTFELSIRKDHALVTRGPYAWVRHPSYTGFLMFMGGVWLCQLCPGALVGGWIGGLGLGTRKVLGTMAAVVAVMDVMATVKRMDKEDNMLKGEFGQTWEEWAKKVPARLVPFVF
;
A
#
# COMPACT_ATOMS: atom_id res chain seq x y z
N MET A 1 -32.32 -14.91 -7.15
CA MET A 1 -31.56 -13.86 -7.87
C MET A 1 -30.47 -14.55 -8.69
N PRO A 2 -30.17 -14.14 -9.94
CA PRO A 2 -29.15 -14.80 -10.75
C PRO A 2 -27.78 -14.77 -10.05
N LEU A 3 -27.02 -15.86 -10.12
CA LEU A 3 -25.67 -15.96 -9.52
C LEU A 3 -24.76 -14.82 -9.98
N THR A 4 -24.85 -14.44 -11.25
CA THR A 4 -24.11 -13.32 -11.86
C THR A 4 -24.44 -11.99 -11.19
N PHE A 5 -25.71 -11.73 -10.88
CA PHE A 5 -26.12 -10.52 -10.18
C PHE A 5 -25.58 -10.52 -8.74
N SER A 6 -25.68 -11.64 -8.03
CA SER A 6 -25.19 -11.77 -6.65
C SER A 6 -23.67 -11.58 -6.56
N LEU A 7 -22.91 -12.10 -7.54
CA LEU A 7 -21.46 -11.91 -7.63
C LEU A 7 -21.09 -10.45 -7.88
N LEU A 8 -21.77 -9.78 -8.81
CA LEU A 8 -21.49 -8.39 -9.17
C LEU A 8 -21.71 -7.41 -8.01
N HIS A 9 -22.71 -7.68 -7.16
CA HIS A 9 -23.03 -6.83 -6.00
C HIS A 9 -22.36 -7.30 -4.69
N SER A 10 -21.46 -8.27 -4.77
CA SER A 10 -20.68 -8.74 -3.63
C SER A 10 -19.41 -7.91 -3.42
N ARG A 11 -18.65 -8.22 -2.37
CA ARG A 11 -17.31 -7.64 -2.13
C ARG A 11 -16.24 -8.12 -3.11
N ILE A 12 -16.50 -9.20 -3.87
CA ILE A 12 -15.49 -9.84 -4.72
C ILE A 12 -14.86 -8.86 -5.73
N PRO A 13 -15.60 -8.08 -6.53
CA PRO A 13 -15.00 -7.15 -7.48
C PRO A 13 -14.07 -6.12 -6.80
N PHE A 14 -14.46 -5.64 -5.62
CA PHE A 14 -13.66 -4.70 -4.84
C PHE A 14 -12.36 -5.33 -4.33
N LEU A 15 -12.39 -6.59 -3.87
CA LEU A 15 -11.20 -7.32 -3.44
C LEU A 15 -10.19 -7.48 -4.58
N PHE A 16 -10.65 -7.91 -5.76
CA PHE A 16 -9.79 -8.02 -6.95
C PHE A 16 -9.24 -6.67 -7.41
N SER A 17 -10.06 -5.62 -7.43
CA SER A 17 -9.59 -4.28 -7.78
C SER A 17 -8.52 -3.77 -6.81
N ASN A 18 -8.66 -4.05 -5.51
CA ASN A 18 -7.67 -3.66 -4.51
C ASN A 18 -6.39 -4.49 -4.64
N ALA A 19 -6.49 -5.78 -4.98
CA ALA A 19 -5.34 -6.64 -5.25
C ALA A 19 -4.50 -6.13 -6.43
N ILE A 20 -5.17 -5.73 -7.52
CA ILE A 20 -4.51 -5.11 -8.69
C ILE A 20 -3.90 -3.76 -8.30
N ALA A 21 -4.66 -2.90 -7.61
CA ALA A 21 -4.19 -1.60 -7.16
C ALA A 21 -2.96 -1.73 -6.26
N LEU A 22 -2.93 -2.73 -5.36
CA LEU A 22 -1.80 -3.02 -4.51
C LEU A 22 -0.58 -3.44 -5.33
N HIS A 23 -0.74 -4.42 -6.22
CA HIS A 23 0.36 -4.91 -7.05
C HIS A 23 1.00 -3.75 -7.81
N ILE A 24 0.20 -2.86 -8.40
CA ILE A 24 0.70 -1.65 -9.07
C ILE A 24 1.36 -0.70 -8.07
N ALA A 25 0.73 -0.42 -6.93
CA ALA A 25 1.21 0.55 -5.94
C ALA A 25 2.48 0.10 -5.21
N LEU A 26 2.71 -1.19 -5.03
CA LEU A 26 3.88 -1.76 -4.33
C LEU A 26 4.87 -2.45 -5.26
N THR A 27 4.76 -2.22 -6.57
CA THR A 27 5.79 -2.60 -7.54
C THR A 27 6.40 -1.33 -8.11
N SER A 28 7.72 -1.21 -8.03
CA SER A 28 8.43 -0.08 -8.61
C SER A 28 8.25 -0.10 -10.14
N PRO A 29 7.88 1.03 -10.78
CA PRO A 29 7.76 1.12 -12.24
C PRO A 29 9.12 0.99 -12.95
N ASN A 30 10.22 1.22 -12.24
CA ASN A 30 11.57 1.11 -12.74
C ASN A 30 12.33 0.03 -11.96
N GLY A 31 13.27 -0.65 -12.61
CA GLY A 31 14.18 -1.60 -11.94
C GLY A 31 14.98 -0.94 -10.82
N PRO A 32 15.58 -1.72 -9.90
CA PRO A 32 16.33 -1.18 -8.76
C PRO A 32 17.51 -0.30 -9.23
N PRO A 33 18.00 0.63 -8.38
CA PRO A 33 19.18 1.42 -8.72
C PRO A 33 20.39 0.54 -9.02
N SER A 34 21.23 0.96 -9.97
CA SER A 34 22.49 0.29 -10.27
C SER A 34 23.47 0.38 -9.10
N GLN A 35 24.52 -0.44 -9.10
CA GLN A 35 25.51 -0.38 -8.02
C GLN A 35 26.17 1.00 -7.92
N SER A 36 26.49 1.63 -9.06
CA SER A 36 27.06 2.99 -9.07
C SER A 36 26.10 4.03 -8.51
N GLU A 37 24.79 3.89 -8.74
CA GLU A 37 23.77 4.79 -8.18
C GLU A 37 23.64 4.60 -6.65
N LYS A 38 23.77 3.37 -6.16
CA LYS A 38 23.79 3.06 -4.71
C LYS A 38 25.06 3.61 -4.04
N ASP A 39 26.20 3.50 -4.70
CA ASP A 39 27.49 4.01 -4.20
C ASP A 39 27.47 5.54 -4.14
N ALA A 40 26.95 6.21 -5.18
CA ALA A 40 26.78 7.66 -5.20
C ALA A 40 25.84 8.15 -4.09
N ALA A 41 24.76 7.41 -3.81
CA ALA A 41 23.83 7.68 -2.72
C ALA A 41 24.38 7.30 -1.32
N LYS A 42 25.60 6.77 -1.22
CA LYS A 42 26.30 6.43 0.03
C LYS A 42 25.46 5.55 0.97
N TYR A 43 24.98 4.42 0.45
CA TYR A 43 24.10 3.52 1.22
C TYR A 43 24.75 3.03 2.52
N ASP A 44 24.13 3.38 3.64
CA ASP A 44 24.43 2.75 4.92
C ASP A 44 23.92 1.29 4.97
N ARG A 45 24.30 0.55 6.01
CA ARG A 45 23.89 -0.85 6.19
C ARG A 45 22.37 -1.02 6.19
N GLY A 46 21.63 -0.05 6.72
CA GLY A 46 20.17 -0.05 6.74
C GLY A 46 19.58 0.10 5.33
N GLU A 47 20.11 1.01 4.51
CA GLU A 47 19.68 1.17 3.11
C GLU A 47 20.01 -0.05 2.27
N GLN A 48 21.14 -0.73 2.52
CA GLN A 48 21.49 -1.99 1.85
C GLN A 48 20.48 -3.09 2.19
N ILE A 49 20.13 -3.25 3.49
CA ILE A 49 19.11 -4.20 3.93
C ILE A 49 17.76 -3.86 3.30
N TYR A 50 17.37 -2.58 3.31
CA TYR A 50 16.12 -2.12 2.70
C TYR A 50 16.07 -2.47 1.21
N ALA A 51 17.12 -2.17 0.44
CA ALA A 51 17.17 -2.50 -0.98
C ALA A 51 17.09 -4.02 -1.25
N ASN A 52 17.74 -4.83 -0.42
CA ASN A 52 17.64 -6.28 -0.52
C ASN A 52 16.22 -6.78 -0.24
N ILE A 53 15.54 -6.21 0.74
CA ILE A 53 14.12 -6.50 1.02
C ILE A 53 13.25 -6.12 -0.19
N GLN A 54 13.46 -4.93 -0.75
CA GLN A 54 12.67 -4.43 -1.89
C GLN A 54 12.79 -5.29 -3.15
N THR A 55 13.85 -6.08 -3.30
CA THR A 55 13.99 -7.04 -4.41
C THR A 55 12.90 -8.12 -4.39
N TRP A 56 12.54 -8.64 -3.22
CA TRP A 56 11.60 -9.77 -3.08
C TRP A 56 10.22 -9.35 -2.59
N LEU A 57 10.12 -8.16 -1.98
CA LEU A 57 8.90 -7.66 -1.38
C LEU A 57 7.69 -7.58 -2.35
N PRO A 58 7.83 -7.17 -3.62
CA PRO A 58 6.70 -7.14 -4.55
C PRO A 58 6.10 -8.52 -4.81
N LEU A 59 6.94 -9.55 -4.95
CA LEU A 59 6.48 -10.92 -5.13
C LEU A 59 5.77 -11.42 -3.87
N TYR A 60 6.40 -11.23 -2.70
CA TYR A 60 5.82 -11.60 -1.41
C TYR A 60 4.43 -10.96 -1.21
N ASN A 61 4.33 -9.65 -1.42
CA ASN A 61 3.09 -8.92 -1.30
C ASN A 61 2.03 -9.48 -2.26
N THR A 62 2.38 -9.64 -3.54
CA THR A 62 1.47 -10.17 -4.57
C THR A 62 0.92 -11.53 -4.18
N LEU A 63 1.77 -12.45 -3.72
CA LEU A 63 1.36 -13.79 -3.28
C LEU A 63 0.47 -13.74 -2.04
N LEU A 64 0.83 -12.95 -1.03
CA LEU A 64 0.05 -12.77 0.19
C LEU A 64 -1.37 -12.29 -0.14
N ILE A 65 -1.48 -11.28 -1.00
CA ILE A 65 -2.78 -10.66 -1.32
C ILE A 65 -3.61 -11.52 -2.24
N ALA A 66 -2.99 -12.17 -3.22
CA ALA A 66 -3.67 -13.17 -4.03
C ALA A 66 -4.27 -14.25 -3.13
N THR A 67 -3.51 -14.73 -2.14
CA THR A 67 -3.98 -15.73 -1.17
C THR A 67 -5.17 -15.21 -0.37
N VAL A 68 -5.07 -14.02 0.23
CA VAL A 68 -6.17 -13.42 1.02
C VAL A 68 -7.41 -13.16 0.14
N THR A 69 -7.22 -12.60 -1.05
CA THR A 69 -8.30 -12.28 -2.00
C THR A 69 -9.04 -13.53 -2.46
N LEU A 70 -8.31 -14.60 -2.78
CA LEU A 70 -8.87 -15.88 -3.20
C LEU A 70 -9.60 -16.56 -2.04
N ALA A 71 -9.00 -16.57 -0.83
CA ALA A 71 -9.62 -17.16 0.35
C ALA A 71 -10.92 -16.44 0.74
N GLU A 72 -10.92 -15.10 0.73
CA GLU A 72 -12.12 -14.32 1.04
C GLU A 72 -13.19 -14.44 -0.07
N SER A 73 -12.78 -14.50 -1.34
CA SER A 73 -13.70 -14.73 -2.45
C SER A 73 -14.35 -16.12 -2.39
N ALA A 74 -13.59 -17.15 -2.02
CA ALA A 74 -14.10 -18.50 -1.80
C ALA A 74 -15.13 -18.54 -0.64
N ALA A 75 -14.82 -17.84 0.46
CA ALA A 75 -15.72 -17.73 1.60
C ALA A 75 -17.02 -16.96 1.27
N ILE A 76 -16.94 -15.92 0.43
CA ILE A 76 -18.12 -15.21 -0.10
C ILE A 76 -18.91 -16.10 -1.06
N LEU A 77 -18.23 -16.86 -1.94
CA LEU A 77 -18.87 -17.78 -2.88
C LEU A 77 -19.69 -18.84 -2.15
N ARG A 78 -19.13 -19.42 -1.08
CA ARG A 78 -19.85 -20.35 -0.20
C ARG A 78 -21.11 -19.74 0.40
N ALA A 79 -21.10 -18.44 0.73
CA ALA A 79 -22.26 -17.76 1.31
C ALA A 79 -23.36 -17.45 0.28
N ILE A 80 -23.00 -17.08 -0.96
CA ILE A 80 -23.97 -16.65 -1.98
C ILE A 80 -24.47 -17.79 -2.89
N ALA A 81 -23.71 -18.89 -2.96
CA ALA A 81 -23.98 -20.01 -3.87
C ALA A 81 -23.55 -21.35 -3.24
N PRO A 82 -24.12 -21.73 -2.08
CA PRO A 82 -23.72 -22.92 -1.34
C PRO A 82 -23.86 -24.21 -2.15
N ASP A 83 -24.86 -24.29 -3.03
CA ASP A 83 -25.15 -25.47 -3.85
C ASP A 83 -24.34 -25.51 -5.17
N SER A 84 -23.49 -24.52 -5.42
CA SER A 84 -22.66 -24.50 -6.63
C SER A 84 -21.56 -25.56 -6.57
N ALA A 85 -21.23 -26.17 -7.71
CA ALA A 85 -20.13 -27.15 -7.79
C ALA A 85 -18.79 -26.59 -7.28
N LEU A 86 -18.55 -25.29 -7.41
CA LEU A 86 -17.37 -24.64 -6.85
C LEU A 86 -17.40 -24.58 -5.32
N ALA A 87 -18.56 -24.29 -4.71
CA ALA A 87 -18.70 -24.20 -3.26
C ALA A 87 -18.66 -25.58 -2.56
N THR A 88 -19.11 -26.64 -3.24
CA THR A 88 -19.05 -28.02 -2.73
C THR A 88 -17.62 -28.57 -2.70
N LEU A 89 -16.74 -28.10 -3.58
CA LEU A 89 -15.31 -28.45 -3.59
C LEU A 89 -14.50 -27.70 -2.53
N LEU A 90 -15.04 -26.65 -1.92
CA LEU A 90 -14.32 -25.89 -0.89
C LEU A 90 -14.18 -26.71 0.40
N PRO A 91 -13.01 -26.73 1.05
CA PRO A 91 -12.84 -27.41 2.33
C PRO A 91 -13.80 -26.88 3.40
N ALA A 92 -14.34 -27.75 4.27
CA ALA A 92 -15.34 -27.39 5.27
C ALA A 92 -14.88 -26.29 6.27
N TRP A 93 -13.57 -26.12 6.47
CA TRP A 93 -13.00 -25.09 7.34
C TRP A 93 -13.04 -23.67 6.73
N ILE A 94 -13.37 -23.50 5.45
CA ILE A 94 -13.62 -22.19 4.85
C ILE A 94 -14.99 -21.68 5.33
N PRO A 95 -15.06 -20.59 6.11
CA PRO A 95 -16.33 -20.09 6.62
C PRO A 95 -17.17 -19.44 5.50
N ALA A 96 -18.49 -19.38 5.68
CA ALA A 96 -19.34 -18.51 4.88
C ALA A 96 -19.20 -17.06 5.39
N LEU A 97 -18.80 -16.12 4.54
CA LEU A 97 -18.62 -14.71 4.93
C LEU A 97 -19.73 -13.79 4.40
N HIS A 98 -19.86 -12.64 5.04
CA HIS A 98 -20.83 -11.61 4.63
C HIS A 98 -20.55 -11.17 3.19
N SER A 99 -21.50 -11.33 2.28
CA SER A 99 -21.24 -11.13 0.85
C SER A 99 -21.25 -9.67 0.42
N LYS A 100 -22.08 -8.83 1.05
CA LYS A 100 -22.28 -7.43 0.68
C LYS A 100 -21.18 -6.50 1.24
N PRO A 101 -20.76 -5.47 0.49
CA PRO A 101 -19.84 -4.47 1.00
C PRO A 101 -20.52 -3.62 2.10
N THR A 102 -19.86 -3.50 3.25
CA THR A 102 -20.29 -2.59 4.31
C THR A 102 -19.81 -1.16 4.00
N PRO A 103 -20.42 -0.11 4.57
CA PRO A 103 -19.94 1.26 4.39
C PRO A 103 -18.47 1.44 4.81
N LEU A 104 -18.04 0.78 5.88
CA LEU A 104 -16.65 0.81 6.34
C LEU A 104 -15.70 0.13 5.34
N PHE A 105 -16.12 -1.00 4.75
CA PHE A 105 -15.37 -1.65 3.69
C PHE A 105 -15.25 -0.76 2.45
N LEU A 106 -16.33 -0.10 2.03
CA LEU A 106 -16.31 0.82 0.88
C LEU A 106 -15.43 2.04 1.15
N LEU A 107 -15.45 2.58 2.38
CA LEU A 107 -14.54 3.65 2.77
C LEU A 107 -13.08 3.20 2.70
N GLY A 108 -12.76 2.03 3.27
CA GLY A 108 -11.42 1.45 3.20
C GLY A 108 -10.97 1.25 1.75
N TRP A 109 -11.84 0.71 0.90
CA TRP A 109 -11.58 0.50 -0.52
C TRP A 109 -11.35 1.83 -1.26
N ALA A 110 -12.16 2.85 -0.99
CA ALA A 110 -12.02 4.16 -1.61
C ALA A 110 -10.71 4.84 -1.20
N VAL A 111 -10.36 4.80 0.08
CA VAL A 111 -9.09 5.33 0.61
C VAL A 111 -7.90 4.59 0.01
N ALA A 112 -7.97 3.25 -0.07
CA ALA A 112 -6.93 2.45 -0.69
C ALA A 112 -6.75 2.82 -2.16
N THR A 113 -7.84 2.83 -2.92
CA THR A 113 -7.83 3.15 -4.35
C THR A 113 -7.29 4.56 -4.62
N ALA A 114 -7.69 5.55 -3.80
CA ALA A 114 -7.16 6.91 -3.90
C ALA A 114 -5.65 6.96 -3.61
N GLY A 115 -5.17 6.25 -2.59
CA GLY A 115 -3.74 6.13 -2.28
C GLY A 115 -2.94 5.49 -3.42
N ALA A 116 -3.44 4.39 -4.01
CA ALA A 116 -2.82 3.75 -5.16
C ALA A 116 -2.79 4.68 -6.39
N ALA A 117 -3.89 5.37 -6.68
CA ALA A 117 -3.97 6.33 -7.78
C ALA A 117 -2.95 7.48 -7.60
N LEU A 118 -2.80 7.99 -6.38
CA LEU A 118 -1.79 9.00 -6.05
C LEU A 118 -0.37 8.47 -6.28
N ARG A 119 -0.07 7.22 -5.88
CA ARG A 119 1.22 6.59 -6.17
C ARG A 119 1.48 6.48 -7.67
N VAL A 120 0.49 6.02 -8.45
CA VAL A 120 0.59 5.95 -9.93
C VAL A 120 0.82 7.34 -10.54
N ALA A 121 0.18 8.39 -10.02
CA ALA A 121 0.43 9.76 -10.45
C ALA A 121 1.88 10.20 -10.15
N CYS A 122 2.44 9.81 -9.00
CA CYS A 122 3.84 10.06 -8.66
C CYS A 122 4.79 9.32 -9.62
N TYR A 123 4.49 8.06 -9.95
CA TYR A 123 5.28 7.26 -10.89
C TYR A 123 5.33 7.90 -12.26
N ARG A 124 4.18 8.39 -12.74
CA ARG A 124 4.09 9.10 -14.03
C ARG A 124 4.81 10.45 -14.01
N ALA A 125 4.76 11.17 -12.89
CA ALA A 125 5.44 12.46 -12.76
C ALA A 125 6.97 12.31 -12.72
N MET A 126 7.49 11.37 -11.93
CA MET A 126 8.93 11.11 -11.81
C MET A 126 9.49 10.31 -12.99
N GLY A 127 8.66 9.49 -13.66
CA GLY A 127 9.09 8.66 -14.79
C GLY A 127 10.26 7.76 -14.40
N ARG A 128 11.33 7.77 -15.21
CA ARG A 128 12.54 6.95 -15.00
C ARG A 128 13.27 7.20 -13.69
N MET A 129 13.02 8.34 -13.04
CA MET A 129 13.71 8.77 -11.81
C MET A 129 13.11 8.14 -10.56
N PHE A 130 11.91 7.57 -10.65
CA PHE A 130 11.23 7.00 -9.49
C PHE A 130 11.86 5.66 -9.06
N THR A 131 12.22 5.54 -7.79
CA THR A 131 12.68 4.29 -7.14
C THR A 131 12.10 4.18 -5.75
N PHE A 132 11.97 2.96 -5.22
CA PHE A 132 11.61 2.77 -3.81
C PHE A 132 12.81 3.00 -2.89
N GLU A 133 14.00 2.71 -3.39
CA GLU A 133 15.27 2.95 -2.75
C GLU A 133 15.73 4.40 -2.97
N LEU A 134 16.39 5.01 -1.99
CA LEU A 134 16.87 6.39 -2.10
C LEU A 134 18.02 6.43 -3.10
N SER A 135 17.85 7.06 -4.27
CA SER A 135 18.92 7.08 -5.27
C SER A 135 18.90 8.36 -6.11
N ILE A 136 20.09 8.81 -6.50
CA ILE A 136 20.27 9.82 -7.53
C ILE A 136 20.65 9.10 -8.82
N ARG A 137 19.67 8.99 -9.73
CA ARG A 137 19.86 8.36 -11.04
C ARG A 137 20.71 9.19 -11.99
N LYS A 138 21.25 8.57 -13.05
CA LYS A 138 21.90 9.31 -14.13
C LYS A 138 20.96 10.37 -14.73
N ASP A 139 21.43 11.61 -14.82
CA ASP A 139 20.67 12.82 -15.19
C ASP A 139 19.37 12.98 -14.40
N HIS A 140 19.45 12.74 -13.08
CA HIS A 140 18.36 13.04 -12.15
C HIS A 140 17.99 14.52 -12.24
N ALA A 141 16.70 14.81 -12.29
CA ALA A 141 16.18 16.17 -12.24
C ALA A 141 15.22 16.30 -11.06
N LEU A 142 15.20 17.48 -10.44
CA LEU A 142 14.22 17.78 -9.41
C LEU A 142 12.83 17.92 -10.06
N VAL A 143 11.94 16.96 -9.80
CA VAL A 143 10.58 16.97 -10.34
C VAL A 143 9.67 17.79 -9.44
N THR A 144 9.15 18.89 -9.98
CA THR A 144 8.31 19.85 -9.24
C THR A 144 6.88 19.93 -9.78
N ARG A 145 6.51 19.02 -10.71
CA ARG A 145 5.20 18.99 -11.39
C ARG A 145 4.30 17.85 -10.86
N GLY A 146 3.01 17.94 -11.17
CA GLY A 146 2.04 16.92 -10.76
C GLY A 146 1.86 16.93 -9.23
N PRO A 147 1.81 15.77 -8.56
CA PRO A 147 1.66 15.72 -7.10
C PRO A 147 2.75 16.48 -6.33
N TYR A 148 3.96 16.56 -6.88
CA TYR A 148 5.13 17.24 -6.29
C TYR A 148 5.03 18.78 -6.30
N ALA A 149 4.03 19.34 -6.98
CA ALA A 149 3.72 20.77 -6.92
C ALA A 149 2.99 21.17 -5.62
N TRP A 150 2.43 20.19 -4.90
CA TRP A 150 1.55 20.42 -3.74
C TRP A 150 2.19 20.00 -2.42
N VAL A 151 2.94 18.90 -2.43
CA VAL A 151 3.68 18.38 -1.26
C VAL A 151 5.00 17.78 -1.72
N ARG A 152 6.02 17.76 -0.85
CA ARG A 152 7.35 17.25 -1.19
C ARG A 152 7.39 15.74 -1.39
N HIS A 153 6.58 14.99 -0.62
CA HIS A 153 6.62 13.53 -0.59
C HIS A 153 5.26 12.86 -0.86
N PRO A 154 4.60 13.17 -1.98
CA PRO A 154 3.25 12.68 -2.27
C PRO A 154 3.15 11.16 -2.39
N SER A 155 4.23 10.48 -2.77
CA SER A 155 4.25 9.02 -2.87
C SER A 155 4.17 8.34 -1.50
N TYR A 156 4.71 8.94 -0.43
CA TYR A 156 4.55 8.42 0.93
C TYR A 156 3.13 8.63 1.43
N THR A 157 2.50 9.76 1.10
CA THR A 157 1.06 9.98 1.37
C THR A 157 0.21 8.92 0.68
N GLY A 158 0.47 8.68 -0.61
CA GLY A 158 -0.20 7.62 -1.36
C GLY A 158 -0.01 6.24 -0.74
N PHE A 159 1.19 5.93 -0.27
CA PHE A 159 1.49 4.68 0.44
C PHE A 159 0.72 4.52 1.75
N LEU A 160 0.73 5.55 2.61
CA LEU A 160 0.05 5.51 3.91
C LEU A 160 -1.46 5.41 3.75
N MET A 161 -2.05 6.18 2.82
CA MET A 161 -3.46 6.05 2.46
C MET A 161 -3.78 4.64 1.96
N PHE A 162 -2.95 4.13 1.05
CA PHE A 162 -3.12 2.81 0.48
C PHE A 162 -3.14 1.72 1.55
N MET A 163 -2.11 1.67 2.40
CA MET A 163 -2.00 0.70 3.49
C MET A 163 -3.13 0.84 4.50
N GLY A 164 -3.45 2.06 4.93
CA GLY A 164 -4.55 2.32 5.85
C GLY A 164 -5.90 1.84 5.31
N GLY A 165 -6.19 2.10 4.03
CA GLY A 165 -7.40 1.64 3.37
C GLY A 165 -7.51 0.11 3.27
N VAL A 166 -6.39 -0.57 2.97
CA VAL A 166 -6.32 -2.05 2.97
C VAL A 166 -6.62 -2.59 4.37
N TRP A 167 -6.01 -2.05 5.42
CA TRP A 167 -6.28 -2.45 6.80
C TRP A 167 -7.74 -2.23 7.20
N LEU A 168 -8.34 -1.10 6.79
CA LEU A 168 -9.77 -0.86 7.01
C LEU A 168 -10.66 -1.91 6.33
N CYS A 169 -10.31 -2.35 5.12
CA CYS A 169 -11.03 -3.43 4.44
C CYS A 169 -10.90 -4.77 5.19
N GLN A 170 -9.70 -5.10 5.65
CA GLN A 170 -9.39 -6.41 6.24
C GLN A 170 -9.87 -6.55 7.69
N LEU A 171 -9.95 -5.43 8.44
CA LEU A 171 -10.40 -5.41 9.82
C LEU A 171 -11.90 -5.11 9.98
N CYS A 172 -12.63 -4.89 8.89
CA CYS A 172 -14.07 -4.64 8.97
C CYS A 172 -14.85 -5.91 9.40
N PRO A 173 -15.99 -5.75 10.08
CA PRO A 173 -16.87 -6.89 10.40
C PRO A 173 -17.28 -7.65 9.14
N GLY A 174 -17.10 -8.96 9.15
CA GLY A 174 -17.42 -9.84 8.03
C GLY A 174 -16.27 -10.06 7.03
N ALA A 175 -15.15 -9.36 7.15
CA ALA A 175 -13.92 -9.73 6.44
C ALA A 175 -13.31 -11.00 7.03
N LEU A 176 -12.52 -11.73 6.23
CA LEU A 176 -11.90 -12.97 6.68
C LEU A 176 -11.01 -12.70 7.91
N VAL A 177 -10.05 -11.79 7.78
CA VAL A 177 -9.12 -11.41 8.86
C VAL A 177 -9.87 -10.85 10.08
N GLY A 178 -10.83 -9.94 9.86
CA GLY A 178 -11.68 -9.41 10.94
C GLY A 178 -12.46 -10.50 11.68
N GLY A 179 -12.97 -11.50 10.97
CA GLY A 179 -13.66 -12.66 11.54
C GLY A 179 -12.73 -13.56 12.36
N TRP A 180 -11.55 -13.89 11.83
CA TRP A 180 -10.53 -14.66 12.56
C TRP A 180 -10.12 -13.96 13.85
N ILE A 181 -9.83 -12.66 13.79
CA ILE A 181 -9.47 -11.86 14.96
C ILE A 181 -10.66 -11.76 15.92
N GLY A 182 -11.87 -11.57 15.40
CA GLY A 182 -13.11 -11.47 16.19
C GLY A 182 -13.41 -12.72 17.00
N GLY A 183 -13.05 -13.90 16.49
CA GLY A 183 -13.18 -15.18 17.20
C GLY A 183 -12.19 -15.40 18.34
N LEU A 184 -11.15 -14.54 18.47
CA LEU A 184 -10.17 -14.63 19.55
C LEU A 184 -10.71 -14.03 20.85
N GLY A 185 -10.20 -14.53 21.99
CA GLY A 185 -10.48 -13.98 23.31
C GLY A 185 -10.14 -12.48 23.40
N LEU A 186 -10.88 -11.73 24.22
CA LEU A 186 -10.72 -10.27 24.33
C LEU A 186 -9.27 -9.86 24.69
N GLY A 187 -8.60 -10.64 25.56
CA GLY A 187 -7.19 -10.42 25.89
C GLY A 187 -6.27 -10.52 24.67
N THR A 188 -6.41 -11.58 23.88
CA THR A 188 -5.63 -11.79 22.65
C THR A 188 -5.89 -10.69 21.63
N ARG A 189 -7.16 -10.28 21.45
CA ARG A 189 -7.52 -9.16 20.56
C ARG A 189 -6.85 -7.86 20.97
N LYS A 190 -6.81 -7.55 22.26
CA LYS A 190 -6.11 -6.36 22.79
C LYS A 190 -4.62 -6.43 22.51
N VAL A 191 -3.98 -7.59 22.73
CA VAL A 191 -2.54 -7.77 22.46
C VAL A 191 -2.24 -7.58 20.97
N LEU A 192 -2.96 -8.25 20.08
CA LEU A 192 -2.76 -8.11 18.63
C LEU A 192 -3.03 -6.70 18.14
N GLY A 193 -4.09 -6.05 18.64
CA GLY A 193 -4.41 -4.66 18.32
C GLY A 193 -3.32 -3.70 18.77
N THR A 194 -2.78 -3.88 19.98
CA THR A 194 -1.65 -3.08 20.48
C THR A 194 -0.39 -3.32 19.66
N MET A 195 -0.06 -4.58 19.32
CA MET A 195 1.08 -4.90 18.47
C MET A 195 0.94 -4.24 17.08
N ALA A 196 -0.23 -4.33 16.46
CA ALA A 196 -0.50 -3.70 15.18
C ALA A 196 -0.36 -2.17 15.26
N ALA A 197 -0.85 -1.55 16.35
CA ALA A 197 -0.69 -0.12 16.58
C ALA A 197 0.78 0.29 16.76
N VAL A 198 1.56 -0.49 17.50
CA VAL A 198 3.00 -0.26 17.67
C VAL A 198 3.73 -0.35 16.32
N VAL A 199 3.46 -1.39 15.53
CA VAL A 199 4.04 -1.55 14.18
C VAL A 199 3.65 -0.38 13.29
N ALA A 200 2.37 0.03 13.27
CA ALA A 200 1.92 1.17 12.48
C ALA A 200 2.63 2.48 12.88
N VAL A 201 2.83 2.72 14.17
CA VAL A 201 3.59 3.87 14.67
C VAL A 201 5.06 3.77 14.23
N MET A 202 5.68 2.59 14.31
CA MET A 202 7.04 2.37 13.83
C MET A 202 7.18 2.63 12.33
N ASP A 203 6.23 2.19 11.51
CA ASP A 203 6.23 2.41 10.06
C ASP A 203 6.09 3.89 9.70
N VAL A 204 5.21 4.61 10.41
CA VAL A 204 5.07 6.07 10.24
C VAL A 204 6.38 6.78 10.63
N MET A 205 6.97 6.43 11.78
CA MET A 205 8.25 7.01 12.20
C MET A 205 9.39 6.70 11.22
N ALA A 206 9.47 5.47 10.71
CA ALA A 206 10.46 5.08 9.71
C ALA A 206 10.28 5.87 8.40
N THR A 207 9.03 6.07 7.98
CA THR A 207 8.69 6.90 6.81
C THR A 207 9.12 8.35 7.02
N VAL A 208 8.86 8.93 8.20
CA VAL A 208 9.29 10.30 8.52
C VAL A 208 10.81 10.45 8.49
N LYS A 209 11.55 9.54 9.13
CA LYS A 209 13.02 9.55 9.09
C LYS A 209 13.56 9.37 7.67
N ARG A 210 12.89 8.55 6.86
CA ARG A 210 13.27 8.34 5.45
C ARG A 210 13.09 9.59 4.62
N MET A 211 12.00 10.35 4.84
CA MET A 211 11.80 11.66 4.20
C MET A 211 12.92 12.64 4.53
N ASP A 212 13.42 12.65 5.78
CA ASP A 212 14.55 13.53 6.16
C ASP A 212 15.82 13.16 5.39
N LYS A 213 16.11 11.86 5.25
CA LYS A 213 17.24 11.40 4.43
C LYS A 213 17.07 11.78 2.96
N GLU A 214 15.87 11.62 2.41
CA GLU A 214 15.55 11.97 1.02
C GLU A 214 15.70 13.47 0.77
N ASP A 215 15.11 14.31 1.63
CA ASP A 215 15.23 15.77 1.56
C ASP A 215 16.71 16.21 1.62
N ASN A 216 17.50 15.62 2.52
CA ASN A 216 18.92 15.92 2.64
C ASN A 216 19.72 15.46 1.41
N MET A 217 19.38 14.31 0.83
CA MET A 217 19.99 13.81 -0.40
C MET A 217 19.69 14.74 -1.59
N LEU A 218 18.42 15.12 -1.77
CA LEU A 218 18.00 16.04 -2.83
C LEU A 218 18.59 17.43 -2.64
N LYS A 219 18.66 17.93 -1.39
CA LYS A 219 19.33 19.20 -1.07
C LYS A 219 20.82 19.14 -1.39
N GLY A 220 21.49 18.03 -1.10
CA GLY A 220 22.90 17.83 -1.42
C GLY A 220 23.18 17.84 -2.92
N GLU A 221 22.28 17.26 -3.73
CA GLU A 221 22.42 17.19 -5.19
C GLU A 221 22.04 18.50 -5.88
N PHE A 222 20.92 19.11 -5.50
CA PHE A 222 20.32 20.25 -6.24
C PHE A 222 20.55 21.62 -5.58
N GLY A 223 21.10 21.66 -4.36
CA GLY A 223 21.47 22.89 -3.65
C GLY A 223 20.34 23.93 -3.61
N GLN A 224 20.61 25.12 -4.14
CA GLN A 224 19.68 26.26 -4.14
C GLN A 224 18.36 25.96 -4.87
N THR A 225 18.39 25.16 -5.95
CA THR A 225 17.18 24.79 -6.70
C THR A 225 16.18 24.03 -5.81
N TRP A 226 16.69 23.13 -4.96
CA TRP A 226 15.85 22.43 -4.00
C TRP A 226 15.33 23.36 -2.90
N GLU A 227 16.15 24.28 -2.39
CA GLU A 227 15.72 25.21 -1.35
C GLU A 227 14.61 26.16 -1.83
N GLU A 228 14.72 26.66 -3.06
CA GLU A 228 13.70 27.53 -3.66
C GLU A 228 12.38 26.78 -3.88
N TRP A 229 12.45 25.51 -4.32
CA TRP A 229 11.27 24.67 -4.45
C TRP A 229 10.65 24.32 -3.08
N ALA A 230 11.46 23.92 -2.11
CA ALA A 230 11.00 23.55 -0.77
C ALA A 230 10.35 24.73 -0.03
N LYS A 231 10.79 25.98 -0.28
CA LYS A 231 10.12 27.19 0.22
C LYS A 231 8.72 27.38 -0.39
N LYS A 232 8.54 27.04 -1.67
CA LYS A 232 7.24 27.11 -2.37
C LYS A 232 6.31 25.97 -1.97
N VAL A 233 6.86 24.81 -1.63
CA VAL A 233 6.14 23.59 -1.25
C VAL A 233 6.57 23.15 0.16
N PRO A 234 6.19 23.88 1.22
CA PRO A 234 6.66 23.59 2.57
C PRO A 234 6.10 22.27 3.13
N ALA A 235 4.86 21.92 2.74
CA ALA A 235 4.17 20.72 3.19
C ALA A 235 4.88 19.42 2.75
N ARG A 236 5.10 18.50 3.70
CA ARG A 236 5.81 17.23 3.43
C ARG A 236 4.89 16.16 2.88
N LEU A 237 3.78 15.90 3.56
CA LEU A 237 2.88 14.77 3.27
C LEU A 237 1.47 15.22 2.91
N VAL A 238 0.86 16.04 3.76
CA VAL A 238 -0.53 16.47 3.60
C VAL A 238 -0.51 17.94 3.18
N PRO A 239 -1.20 18.32 2.09
CA PRO A 239 -1.33 19.71 1.71
C PRO A 239 -1.82 20.55 2.90
N PHE A 240 -1.24 21.74 3.08
CA PHE A 240 -1.61 22.68 4.14
C PHE A 240 -1.28 22.22 5.58
N VAL A 241 -0.54 21.13 5.76
CA VAL A 241 0.04 20.69 7.05
C VAL A 241 1.56 20.75 6.94
N PHE A 242 2.20 21.58 7.77
CA PHE A 242 3.61 21.94 7.67
C PHE A 242 4.47 21.27 8.74
#